data_AF-X0VDW2-F1
#
_entry.id   AF-X0VDW2-F1
#
_cell.length_a   1.000
_cell.length_b   1.000
_cell.length_c   1.000
_cell.angle_alpha   90.00
_cell.angle_beta   90.00
_cell.angle_gamma   90.00
#
_symmetry.space_group_name_H-M   'P 1'
#
loop_
_entity.id
_entity.type
_entity.pdbx_description
1 polymer ?
#
loop_
_entity_poly.entity_id
_entity_poly.type
_entity_poly.pdbx_seq_one_letter_code
_entity_poly.pdbx_strand_id
1 'polypeptide(L)'
;ETWTHDLCVAGADDEYFSAAEISNNAGENYKFVFQFGSESQVTVDLSAYDATGITLNELVSEINTSAGYTAASAAAQGSQYNLRIQAQNAGDRALVITDDNSVDELDNTDDFTQTVDGDVGADAIVGAGTFVYTYNGVTRTVTTTASTSLGALRDLINNDAGNPGLSASILEYEVDADHKYHLVLSGDNTGSDYTITVEAATTLSGFAPGSFQETMTAEDSQIRVDGYPPADWIERSSNSISDVIEGVTLNLNGTGTASVTLNRDTGQLEQ
;
A
#
# COMPACT_ATOMS: atom_id res chain seq x y z
N GLU A 1 -13.60 -27.48 -31.17
CA GLU A 1 -14.01 -28.86 -30.88
C GLU A 1 -15.50 -28.87 -30.55
N THR A 2 -16.28 -29.74 -31.18
CA THR A 2 -17.69 -29.97 -30.86
C THR A 2 -17.76 -30.92 -29.67
N TRP A 3 -17.76 -30.37 -28.46
CA TRP A 3 -17.91 -31.14 -27.23
C TRP A 3 -19.39 -31.42 -27.00
N THR A 4 -19.75 -32.70 -26.99
CA THR A 4 -21.08 -33.20 -26.62
C THR A 4 -21.37 -32.87 -25.16
N HIS A 5 -22.56 -32.37 -24.86
CA HIS A 5 -23.09 -31.94 -23.54
C HIS A 5 -23.20 -33.08 -22.48
N ASP A 6 -22.41 -34.14 -22.59
CA ASP A 6 -22.38 -35.25 -21.62
C ASP A 6 -21.16 -35.12 -20.69
N LEU A 7 -20.91 -33.92 -20.16
CA LEU A 7 -19.88 -33.70 -19.15
C LEU A 7 -20.48 -34.05 -17.77
N CYS A 8 -19.71 -34.82 -16.98
CA CYS A 8 -20.08 -35.18 -15.62
C CYS A 8 -20.26 -33.91 -14.79
N VAL A 9 -21.46 -33.76 -14.19
CA VAL A 9 -21.83 -32.66 -13.30
C VAL A 9 -21.04 -32.81 -11.99
N ALA A 10 -20.59 -31.71 -11.40
CA ALA A 10 -19.98 -31.77 -10.06
C ALA A 10 -20.95 -32.42 -9.06
N GLY A 11 -20.44 -33.15 -8.08
CA GLY A 11 -21.30 -33.69 -7.01
C GLY A 11 -21.99 -32.55 -6.27
N ALA A 12 -23.20 -32.79 -5.75
CA ALA A 12 -23.91 -31.80 -4.94
C ALA A 12 -23.17 -31.46 -3.63
N ASP A 13 -22.18 -32.27 -3.24
CA ASP A 13 -21.45 -32.15 -1.98
C ASP A 13 -20.04 -31.54 -2.14
N ASP A 14 -19.64 -31.13 -3.35
CA ASP A 14 -18.34 -30.51 -3.59
C ASP A 14 -18.43 -28.98 -3.39
N GLU A 15 -18.27 -28.56 -2.14
CA GLU A 15 -18.13 -27.16 -1.75
C GLU A 15 -16.91 -26.57 -2.47
N TYR A 16 -17.15 -25.53 -3.29
CA TYR A 16 -16.11 -24.93 -4.12
C TYR A 16 -15.56 -23.65 -3.49
N PHE A 17 -16.44 -22.86 -2.89
CA PHE A 17 -16.07 -21.77 -2.01
C PHE A 17 -16.91 -21.83 -0.75
N SER A 18 -16.27 -21.77 0.40
CA SER A 18 -16.93 -21.64 1.69
C SER A 18 -17.62 -20.28 1.83
N ALA A 19 -18.57 -20.20 2.78
CA ALA A 19 -19.23 -18.96 3.18
C ALA A 19 -18.21 -17.83 3.45
N ALA A 20 -17.07 -18.17 4.06
CA ALA A 20 -16.01 -17.23 4.36
C ALA A 20 -15.31 -16.72 3.09
N GLU A 21 -15.09 -17.59 2.10
CA GLU A 21 -14.38 -17.28 0.84
C GLU A 21 -15.22 -16.45 -0.13
N ILE A 22 -16.56 -16.59 -0.12
CA ILE A 22 -17.45 -15.75 -0.93
C ILE A 22 -17.84 -14.44 -0.26
N SER A 23 -17.58 -14.31 1.04
CA SER A 23 -17.81 -13.09 1.79
C SER A 23 -16.56 -12.23 1.79
N ASN A 24 -16.73 -10.91 1.68
CA ASN A 24 -15.64 -9.98 1.96
C ASN A 24 -15.33 -9.87 3.48
N ASN A 25 -15.69 -10.87 4.29
CA ASN A 25 -15.69 -10.87 5.76
C ASN A 25 -16.42 -9.68 6.44
N ALA A 26 -17.07 -8.80 5.66
CA ALA A 26 -17.86 -7.66 6.13
C ALA A 26 -19.38 -7.84 5.88
N GLY A 27 -19.79 -9.02 5.38
CA GLY A 27 -21.19 -9.46 5.37
C GLY A 27 -22.09 -8.86 4.29
N GLU A 28 -21.59 -8.03 3.36
CA GLU A 28 -22.47 -7.22 2.49
C GLU A 28 -22.11 -7.19 0.99
N ASN A 29 -21.02 -7.86 0.55
CA ASN A 29 -20.67 -7.93 -0.88
C ASN A 29 -20.27 -9.36 -1.31
N TYR A 30 -21.27 -10.25 -1.40
CA TYR A 30 -21.10 -11.61 -1.90
C TYR A 30 -21.18 -11.61 -3.43
N LYS A 31 -20.03 -11.50 -4.10
CA LYS A 31 -20.00 -11.28 -5.56
C LYS A 31 -18.94 -12.12 -6.24
N PHE A 32 -19.32 -12.84 -7.29
CA PHE A 32 -18.37 -13.37 -8.27
C PHE A 32 -18.30 -12.43 -9.47
N VAL A 33 -17.09 -12.08 -9.90
CA VAL A 33 -16.90 -10.99 -10.85
C VAL A 33 -15.97 -11.37 -11.99
N PHE A 34 -16.40 -11.15 -13.22
CA PHE A 34 -15.64 -11.51 -14.42
C PHE A 34 -15.87 -10.52 -15.57
N GLN A 35 -14.92 -10.44 -16.50
CA GLN A 35 -15.00 -9.58 -17.67
C GLN A 35 -14.59 -10.33 -18.94
N PHE A 36 -15.30 -10.08 -20.04
CA PHE A 36 -14.97 -10.61 -21.37
C PHE A 36 -14.54 -9.48 -22.31
N GLY A 37 -13.27 -9.47 -22.72
CA GLY A 37 -12.74 -8.42 -23.58
C GLY A 37 -12.93 -7.02 -22.99
N SER A 38 -13.45 -6.07 -23.76
CA SER A 38 -13.65 -4.67 -23.34
C SER A 38 -15.06 -4.35 -22.82
N GLU A 39 -15.89 -5.35 -22.52
CA GLU A 39 -17.23 -5.12 -21.98
C GLU A 39 -17.21 -4.70 -20.51
N SER A 40 -18.30 -4.13 -20.02
CA SER A 40 -18.47 -3.89 -18.59
C SER A 40 -18.34 -5.20 -17.79
N GLN A 41 -17.74 -5.08 -16.62
CA GLN A 41 -17.62 -6.17 -15.66
C GLN A 41 -19.00 -6.73 -15.28
N VAL A 42 -19.08 -8.06 -15.17
CA VAL A 42 -20.29 -8.79 -14.80
C VAL A 42 -20.17 -9.19 -13.34
N THR A 43 -21.14 -8.78 -12.55
CA THR A 43 -21.24 -9.11 -11.12
C THR A 43 -22.35 -10.11 -10.92
N VAL A 44 -22.01 -11.26 -10.36
CA VAL A 44 -22.94 -12.32 -9.96
C VAL A 44 -23.19 -12.17 -8.46
N ASP A 45 -24.45 -12.00 -8.06
CA ASP A 45 -24.85 -11.89 -6.66
C ASP A 45 -24.90 -13.28 -6.01
N LEU A 46 -24.08 -13.49 -5.00
CA LEU A 46 -23.99 -14.74 -4.23
C LEU A 46 -24.54 -14.59 -2.81
N SER A 47 -25.31 -13.54 -2.54
CA SER A 47 -25.83 -13.25 -1.18
C SER A 47 -26.68 -14.35 -0.59
N ALA A 48 -27.31 -15.19 -1.42
CA ALA A 48 -28.08 -16.35 -0.96
C ALA A 48 -27.24 -17.47 -0.32
N TYR A 49 -25.92 -17.42 -0.49
CA TYR A 49 -24.98 -18.47 -0.06
C TYR A 49 -24.15 -18.05 1.16
N ASP A 50 -24.44 -16.89 1.75
CA ASP A 50 -23.71 -16.27 2.86
C ASP A 50 -23.50 -17.18 4.08
N ALA A 51 -24.45 -18.06 4.37
CA ALA A 51 -24.44 -18.95 5.52
C ALA A 51 -23.87 -20.34 5.21
N THR A 52 -23.85 -20.75 3.94
CA THR A 52 -23.64 -22.14 3.53
C THR A 52 -22.42 -22.34 2.64
N GLY A 53 -21.83 -21.27 2.12
CA GLY A 53 -20.93 -21.38 0.98
C GLY A 53 -21.68 -21.77 -0.29
N ILE A 54 -20.95 -21.91 -1.37
CA ILE A 54 -21.49 -22.21 -2.70
C ILE A 54 -20.76 -23.39 -3.32
N THR A 55 -21.54 -24.33 -3.86
CA THR A 55 -21.03 -25.40 -4.70
C THR A 55 -20.75 -24.89 -6.11
N LEU A 56 -19.91 -25.60 -6.86
CA LEU A 56 -19.63 -25.20 -8.23
C LEU A 56 -20.88 -25.20 -9.14
N ASN A 57 -21.85 -26.07 -8.87
CA ASN A 57 -23.10 -26.12 -9.65
C ASN A 57 -24.03 -24.95 -9.34
N GLU A 58 -24.08 -24.51 -8.08
CA GLU A 58 -24.82 -23.32 -7.68
C GLU A 58 -24.18 -22.08 -8.29
N LEU A 59 -22.85 -21.96 -8.25
CA LEU A 59 -22.13 -20.88 -8.93
C LEU A 59 -22.42 -20.86 -10.45
N VAL A 60 -22.42 -22.03 -11.10
CA VAL A 60 -22.82 -22.16 -12.51
C VAL A 60 -24.25 -21.67 -12.73
N SER A 61 -25.17 -21.97 -11.80
CA SER A 61 -26.56 -21.56 -11.88
C SER A 61 -26.70 -20.03 -11.76
N GLU A 62 -25.99 -19.40 -10.83
CA GLU A 62 -25.98 -17.94 -10.65
C GLU A 62 -25.32 -17.19 -11.82
N ILE A 63 -24.28 -17.77 -12.42
CA ILE A 63 -23.70 -17.19 -13.64
C ILE A 63 -24.68 -17.31 -14.82
N ASN A 64 -25.44 -18.40 -14.90
CA ASN A 64 -26.43 -18.61 -15.96
C ASN A 64 -27.70 -17.74 -15.81
N THR A 65 -28.03 -17.28 -14.60
CA THR A 65 -29.07 -16.27 -14.36
C THR A 65 -28.59 -14.85 -14.66
N SER A 66 -27.28 -14.61 -14.63
CA SER A 66 -26.66 -13.35 -15.02
C SER A 66 -26.72 -13.14 -16.54
N ALA A 67 -27.15 -11.95 -16.98
CA ALA A 67 -27.45 -11.69 -18.38
C ALA A 67 -26.22 -11.81 -19.30
N GLY A 68 -26.36 -12.52 -20.43
CA GLY A 68 -25.40 -12.50 -21.56
C GLY A 68 -24.34 -13.61 -21.58
N TYR A 69 -24.41 -14.59 -20.67
CA TYR A 69 -23.40 -15.63 -20.52
C TYR A 69 -23.99 -17.03 -20.39
N THR A 70 -23.17 -18.04 -20.64
CA THR A 70 -23.46 -19.45 -20.34
C THR A 70 -22.28 -20.01 -19.57
N ALA A 71 -22.54 -20.51 -18.37
CA ALA A 71 -21.56 -21.25 -17.57
C ALA A 71 -21.86 -22.75 -17.58
N ALA A 72 -20.80 -23.53 -17.49
CA ALA A 72 -20.86 -24.97 -17.29
C ALA A 72 -19.68 -25.42 -16.42
N SER A 73 -19.92 -26.41 -15.56
CA SER A 73 -18.87 -27.11 -14.83
C SER A 73 -18.55 -28.44 -15.52
N ALA A 74 -17.32 -28.92 -15.37
CA ALA A 74 -16.94 -30.26 -15.78
C ALA A 74 -15.94 -30.87 -14.79
N ALA A 75 -16.14 -32.14 -14.43
CA ALA A 75 -15.13 -32.91 -13.75
C ALA A 75 -13.90 -33.11 -14.66
N ALA A 76 -12.74 -32.66 -14.20
CA ALA A 76 -11.44 -32.99 -14.77
C ALA A 76 -10.86 -34.25 -14.10
N GLN A 77 -9.80 -34.82 -14.67
CA GLN A 77 -9.12 -35.95 -14.04
C GLN A 77 -8.51 -35.53 -12.70
N GLY A 78 -8.66 -36.37 -11.67
CA GLY A 78 -8.00 -36.18 -10.37
C GLY A 78 -8.73 -35.26 -9.38
N SER A 79 -10.07 -35.26 -9.38
CA SER A 79 -10.90 -34.45 -8.46
C SER A 79 -10.78 -32.93 -8.65
N GLN A 80 -10.22 -32.48 -9.77
CA GLN A 80 -10.27 -31.08 -10.16
C GLN A 80 -11.57 -30.82 -10.94
N TYR A 81 -12.19 -29.67 -10.69
CA TYR A 81 -13.35 -29.22 -11.46
C TYR A 81 -12.98 -27.98 -12.27
N ASN A 82 -13.46 -27.93 -13.51
CA ASN A 82 -13.25 -26.79 -14.40
C ASN A 82 -14.55 -25.99 -14.51
N LEU A 83 -14.49 -24.68 -14.24
CA LEU A 83 -15.54 -23.73 -14.59
C LEU A 83 -15.28 -23.20 -16.00
N ARG A 84 -16.25 -23.38 -16.90
CA ARG A 84 -16.26 -22.75 -18.21
C ARG A 84 -17.31 -21.65 -18.22
N ILE A 85 -16.93 -20.47 -18.68
CA ILE A 85 -17.84 -19.34 -18.92
C ILE A 85 -17.72 -18.94 -20.38
N GLN A 86 -18.85 -18.78 -21.06
CA GLN A 86 -18.92 -18.40 -22.46
C GLN A 86 -19.84 -17.21 -22.63
N ALA A 87 -19.37 -16.17 -23.32
CA ALA A 87 -20.24 -15.07 -23.76
C ALA A 87 -21.22 -15.57 -24.83
N GLN A 88 -22.49 -15.16 -24.75
CA GLN A 88 -23.52 -15.56 -25.71
C GLN A 88 -23.34 -14.87 -27.09
N ASN A 89 -22.60 -13.77 -27.13
CA ASN A 89 -22.28 -13.04 -28.36
C ASN A 89 -20.94 -13.52 -28.96
N ALA A 90 -20.90 -13.65 -30.28
CA ALA A 90 -19.71 -14.12 -31.01
C ALA A 90 -18.57 -13.08 -31.01
N GLY A 91 -17.33 -13.54 -30.75
CA GLY A 91 -16.08 -12.78 -30.86
C GLY A 91 -14.92 -13.51 -30.16
N ASP A 92 -13.68 -13.27 -30.57
CA ASP A 92 -12.49 -13.69 -29.80
C ASP A 92 -12.41 -12.82 -28.55
N ARG A 93 -12.63 -13.44 -27.38
CA ARG A 93 -12.63 -12.73 -26.09
C ARG A 93 -11.83 -13.54 -25.09
N ALA A 94 -10.80 -12.92 -24.52
CA ALA A 94 -10.15 -13.46 -23.34
C ALA A 94 -11.09 -13.28 -22.14
N LEU A 95 -11.27 -14.36 -21.37
CA LEU A 95 -11.89 -14.31 -20.04
C LEU A 95 -10.83 -13.83 -19.06
N VAL A 96 -11.08 -12.70 -18.39
CA VAL A 96 -10.26 -12.23 -17.28
C VAL A 96 -11.07 -12.45 -16.00
N ILE A 97 -10.52 -13.28 -15.11
CA ILE A 97 -10.95 -13.40 -13.71
C ILE A 97 -9.94 -12.54 -12.96
N THR A 98 -10.39 -11.44 -12.34
CA THR A 98 -9.51 -10.54 -11.59
C THR A 98 -9.63 -10.83 -10.10
N ASP A 99 -8.57 -11.36 -9.51
CA ASP A 99 -8.12 -11.07 -8.16
C ASP A 99 -7.19 -9.85 -8.24
N ASP A 100 -7.61 -8.73 -7.64
CA ASP A 100 -6.89 -7.46 -7.74
C ASP A 100 -5.74 -7.41 -6.73
N ASN A 101 -4.51 -7.48 -7.22
CA ASN A 101 -3.34 -7.05 -6.44
C ASN A 101 -3.01 -5.61 -6.87
N SER A 102 -3.25 -4.67 -5.97
CA SER A 102 -3.07 -3.23 -6.17
C SER A 102 -2.09 -2.63 -5.17
N VAL A 103 -1.45 -1.54 -5.59
CA VAL A 103 -0.62 -0.63 -4.79
C VAL A 103 -1.22 0.76 -4.94
N ASP A 104 -1.67 1.39 -3.86
CA ASP A 104 -2.32 2.71 -3.91
C ASP A 104 -1.37 3.84 -3.53
N GLU A 105 -0.54 3.59 -2.52
CA GLU A 105 0.42 4.53 -1.98
C GLU A 105 1.76 3.83 -1.77
N LEU A 106 2.84 4.55 -2.07
CA LEU A 106 4.21 4.13 -1.74
C LEU A 106 4.59 4.74 -0.40
N ASP A 107 5.47 4.05 0.34
CA ASP A 107 6.07 4.69 1.50
C ASP A 107 6.81 5.96 1.07
N ASN A 108 6.74 6.99 1.91
CA ASN A 108 7.44 8.24 1.71
C ASN A 108 8.18 8.60 3.00
N THR A 109 9.29 9.33 2.87
CA THR A 109 9.97 9.98 3.99
C THR A 109 9.32 11.32 4.28
N ASP A 110 9.23 11.69 5.56
CA ASP A 110 8.84 13.05 5.93
C ASP A 110 9.97 14.05 5.61
N ASP A 111 9.62 15.17 5.00
CA ASP A 111 10.53 16.29 4.72
C ASP A 111 9.91 17.57 5.28
N PHE A 112 10.60 18.18 6.25
CA PHE A 112 10.19 19.42 6.91
C PHE A 112 11.07 20.56 6.42
N THR A 113 10.49 21.52 5.71
CA THR A 113 11.15 22.77 5.33
C THR A 113 10.72 23.91 6.25
N GLN A 114 11.64 24.57 6.93
CA GLN A 114 11.34 25.80 7.65
C GLN A 114 12.00 26.99 6.99
N THR A 115 11.17 27.95 6.61
CA THR A 115 11.62 29.29 6.22
C THR A 115 11.80 30.14 7.45
N VAL A 116 13.04 30.29 7.91
CA VAL A 116 13.42 31.40 8.79
C VAL A 116 13.82 32.57 7.89
N ASP A 117 13.00 33.61 7.85
CA ASP A 117 13.50 34.91 7.38
C ASP A 117 14.51 35.42 8.44
N GLY A 118 15.80 35.47 8.06
CA GLY A 118 16.88 35.89 8.96
C GLY A 118 18.24 36.05 8.26
N ASP A 119 18.47 37.24 7.73
CA ASP A 119 19.69 37.96 7.26
C ASP A 119 21.08 37.31 7.04
N VAL A 120 21.48 36.13 7.56
CA VAL A 120 22.91 35.69 7.43
C VAL A 120 23.21 34.20 7.65
N GLY A 121 23.10 33.34 6.64
CA GLY A 121 23.92 32.11 6.53
C GLY A 121 23.86 31.04 7.63
N ALA A 122 24.77 30.07 7.55
CA ALA A 122 24.99 29.07 8.61
C ALA A 122 25.51 29.70 9.91
N ASP A 123 26.01 30.94 9.86
CA ASP A 123 26.51 31.69 11.02
C ASP A 123 25.40 32.51 11.72
N ALA A 124 24.18 32.56 11.16
CA ALA A 124 23.03 33.26 11.75
C ALA A 124 22.78 32.77 13.16
N ILE A 125 22.76 33.70 14.11
CA ILE A 125 22.49 33.36 15.52
C ILE A 125 21.00 33.07 15.69
N VAL A 126 20.69 31.83 16.07
CA VAL A 126 19.31 31.39 16.40
C VAL A 126 18.91 31.75 17.83
N GLY A 127 19.88 32.12 18.67
CA GLY A 127 19.66 32.55 20.05
C GLY A 127 19.49 31.40 21.04
N ALA A 128 19.21 31.75 22.30
CA ALA A 128 19.02 30.78 23.39
C ALA A 128 17.58 30.26 23.43
N GLY A 129 17.41 28.98 23.72
CA GLY A 129 16.12 28.31 23.85
C GLY A 129 16.26 26.81 23.76
N THR A 130 15.12 26.13 23.65
CA THR A 130 15.04 24.69 23.40
C THR A 130 14.29 24.41 22.11
N PHE A 131 14.89 23.63 21.23
CA PHE A 131 14.22 23.04 20.08
C PHE A 131 13.83 21.61 20.43
N VAL A 132 12.54 21.29 20.37
CA VAL A 132 12.00 19.99 20.78
C VAL A 132 11.30 19.36 19.59
N TYR A 133 11.69 18.14 19.24
CA TYR A 133 11.10 17.40 18.14
C TYR A 133 10.83 15.95 18.55
N THR A 134 9.89 15.29 17.89
CA THR A 134 9.63 13.86 17.97
C THR A 134 9.82 13.25 16.59
N TYR A 135 10.53 12.13 16.53
CA TYR A 135 10.72 11.30 15.33
C TYR A 135 10.79 9.84 15.77
N ASN A 136 10.13 8.93 15.04
CA ASN A 136 10.04 7.51 15.40
C ASN A 136 9.52 7.29 16.84
N GLY A 137 8.51 8.08 17.24
CA GLY A 137 7.96 8.08 18.60
C GLY A 137 8.91 8.56 19.72
N VAL A 138 10.14 8.98 19.41
CA VAL A 138 11.14 9.42 20.38
C VAL A 138 11.25 10.94 20.39
N THR A 139 10.88 11.56 21.51
CA THR A 139 11.05 13.00 21.72
C THR A 139 12.48 13.36 22.11
N ARG A 140 13.05 14.35 21.43
CA ARG A 140 14.38 14.92 21.65
C ARG A 140 14.27 16.38 22.05
N THR A 141 15.23 16.84 22.86
CA THR A 141 15.33 18.25 23.27
C THR A 141 16.75 18.74 23.03
N VAL A 142 16.90 19.67 22.09
CA VAL A 142 18.16 20.34 21.78
C VAL A 142 18.16 21.70 22.46
N THR A 143 19.15 21.95 23.33
CA THR A 143 19.29 23.23 24.02
C THR A 143 20.32 24.09 23.31
N THR A 144 19.97 25.35 23.03
CA THR A 144 20.84 26.34 22.40
C THR A 144 21.27 27.42 23.41
N THR A 145 22.30 28.17 23.05
CA THR A 145 22.80 29.31 23.81
C THR A 145 22.66 30.60 22.99
N ALA A 146 22.85 31.75 23.62
CA ALA A 146 22.74 33.05 22.95
C ALA A 146 23.69 33.23 21.76
N SER A 147 24.73 32.40 21.64
CA SER A 147 25.69 32.41 20.53
C SER A 147 25.57 31.21 19.59
N THR A 148 24.54 30.37 19.73
CA THR A 148 24.33 29.23 18.84
C THR A 148 23.93 29.75 17.46
N SER A 149 24.65 29.32 16.43
CA SER A 149 24.31 29.60 15.03
C SER A 149 23.37 28.55 14.43
N LEU A 150 22.81 28.81 13.25
CA LEU A 150 21.99 27.86 12.50
C LEU A 150 22.77 26.59 12.14
N GLY A 151 24.03 26.73 11.71
CA GLY A 151 24.96 25.62 11.48
C GLY A 151 25.22 24.82 12.75
N ALA A 152 25.42 25.50 13.88
CA ALA A 152 25.59 24.82 15.16
C ALA A 152 24.31 24.11 15.62
N LEU A 153 23.11 24.64 15.33
CA LEU A 153 21.84 23.96 15.61
C LEU A 153 21.71 22.68 14.79
N ARG A 154 22.00 22.72 13.48
CA ARG A 154 22.08 21.53 12.62
C ARG A 154 23.02 20.48 13.22
N ASP A 155 24.22 20.90 13.60
CA ASP A 155 25.23 20.00 14.15
C ASP A 155 24.81 19.42 15.52
N LEU A 156 24.11 20.19 16.35
CA LEU A 156 23.56 19.70 17.61
C LEU A 156 22.48 18.64 17.40
N ILE A 157 21.64 18.77 16.38
CA ILE A 157 20.62 17.77 16.03
C ILE A 157 21.31 16.50 15.50
N ASN A 158 22.18 16.62 14.50
CA ASN A 158 22.83 15.48 13.86
C ASN A 158 23.78 14.71 14.78
N ASN A 159 24.44 15.40 15.71
CA ASN A 159 25.38 14.78 16.64
C ASN A 159 24.76 14.44 18.01
N ASP A 160 23.44 14.60 18.18
CA ASP A 160 22.76 14.11 19.38
C ASP A 160 22.89 12.59 19.44
N ALA A 161 23.53 12.06 20.50
CA ALA A 161 23.74 10.63 20.67
C ALA A 161 22.41 9.84 20.80
N GLY A 162 21.31 10.51 21.12
CA GLY A 162 19.97 9.92 21.14
C GLY A 162 19.14 10.21 19.88
N ASN A 163 19.75 10.72 18.81
CA ASN A 163 19.06 10.99 17.56
C ASN A 163 18.55 9.66 16.94
N PRO A 164 17.23 9.50 16.72
CA PRO A 164 16.63 8.26 16.24
C PRO A 164 16.74 8.03 14.72
N GLY A 165 17.53 8.82 13.99
CA GLY A 165 17.65 8.77 12.52
C GLY A 165 17.07 10.00 11.81
N LEU A 166 16.95 11.13 12.51
CA LEU A 166 16.57 12.40 11.93
C LEU A 166 17.81 13.15 11.43
N SER A 167 17.85 13.48 10.15
CA SER A 167 18.91 14.26 9.52
C SER A 167 18.51 15.72 9.40
N ALA A 168 19.36 16.63 9.89
CA ALA A 168 19.22 18.08 9.71
C ALA A 168 20.20 18.59 8.65
N SER A 169 19.74 19.45 7.76
CA SER A 169 20.56 20.14 6.76
C SER A 169 20.18 21.61 6.64
N ILE A 170 20.98 22.38 5.92
CA ILE A 170 20.69 23.79 5.63
C ILE A 170 20.60 23.94 4.12
N LEU A 171 19.44 24.39 3.65
CA LEU A 171 19.21 24.76 2.27
C LEU A 171 19.35 26.27 2.11
N GLU A 172 20.09 26.70 1.10
CA GLU A 172 20.13 28.08 0.66
C GLU A 172 19.15 28.26 -0.51
N TYR A 173 18.22 29.20 -0.39
CA TYR A 173 17.19 29.50 -1.38
C TYR A 173 17.15 31.02 -1.61
N GLU A 174 16.99 31.46 -2.87
CA GLU A 174 17.21 32.83 -3.38
C GLU A 174 18.67 33.24 -3.58
N VAL A 175 18.96 33.81 -4.77
CA VAL A 175 20.29 34.32 -5.15
C VAL A 175 20.13 35.72 -5.74
N ASP A 176 20.31 36.73 -4.88
CA ASP A 176 20.67 38.13 -5.17
C ASP A 176 21.20 38.74 -3.85
N ALA A 177 20.97 40.02 -3.51
CA ALA A 177 21.55 40.66 -2.31
C ALA A 177 21.03 40.12 -0.95
N ASP A 178 19.96 39.33 -0.94
CA ASP A 178 19.29 38.79 0.25
C ASP A 178 19.28 37.25 0.21
N HIS A 179 20.36 36.61 0.65
CA HIS A 179 20.43 35.16 0.76
C HIS A 179 19.46 34.65 1.85
N LYS A 180 18.61 33.66 1.56
CA LYS A 180 17.78 32.99 2.58
C LYS A 180 18.28 31.58 2.87
N TYR A 181 18.24 31.22 4.14
CA TYR A 181 18.71 29.93 4.63
C TYR A 181 17.62 29.24 5.44
N HIS A 182 17.39 27.98 5.12
CA HIS A 182 16.30 27.17 5.66
C HIS A 182 16.89 25.98 6.39
N LEU A 183 16.44 25.72 7.62
CA LEU A 183 16.70 24.43 8.26
C LEU A 183 15.76 23.41 7.62
N VAL A 184 16.34 22.31 7.14
CA VAL A 184 15.58 21.18 6.60
C VAL A 184 15.80 19.99 7.52
N LEU A 185 14.71 19.33 7.91
CA LEU A 185 14.73 18.10 8.69
C LEU A 185 14.15 16.99 7.83
N SER A 186 14.86 15.87 7.73
CA SER A 186 14.43 14.72 6.93
C SER A 186 14.66 13.44 7.72
N GLY A 187 13.70 12.51 7.66
CA GLY A 187 13.83 11.20 8.28
C GLY A 187 14.65 10.22 7.41
N ASP A 188 15.46 9.36 8.03
CA ASP A 188 16.19 8.29 7.32
C ASP A 188 15.29 7.08 7.00
N ASN A 189 14.09 7.03 7.58
CA ASN A 189 13.11 5.95 7.45
C ASN A 189 11.75 6.48 6.97
N THR A 190 11.04 5.59 6.29
CA THR A 190 9.71 5.76 5.69
C THR A 190 8.64 5.09 6.56
N GLY A 191 7.37 5.37 6.30
CA GLY A 191 6.25 4.83 7.10
C GLY A 191 5.71 5.82 8.13
N SER A 192 4.43 5.70 8.46
CA SER A 192 3.69 6.69 9.25
C SER A 192 4.24 6.91 10.66
N ASP A 193 4.88 5.90 11.25
CA ASP A 193 5.58 5.99 12.54
C ASP A 193 6.76 7.00 12.54
N TYR A 194 7.25 7.36 11.35
CA TYR A 194 8.41 8.23 11.15
C TYR A 194 8.01 9.67 10.77
N THR A 195 6.80 10.10 11.09
CA THR A 195 6.44 11.52 11.04
C THR A 195 7.35 12.34 11.97
N ILE A 196 7.84 13.47 11.47
CA ILE A 196 8.59 14.47 12.19
C ILE A 196 7.58 15.43 12.82
N THR A 197 7.61 15.58 14.14
CA THR A 197 6.78 16.56 14.84
C THR A 197 7.67 17.54 15.58
N VAL A 198 7.58 18.82 15.25
CA VAL A 198 8.12 19.88 16.12
C VAL A 198 7.14 20.08 17.27
N GLU A 199 7.62 19.94 18.50
CA GLU A 199 6.77 19.92 19.68
C GLU A 199 6.41 21.31 20.17
N ALA A 200 5.21 21.45 20.75
CA ALA A 200 4.74 22.70 21.37
C ALA A 200 5.64 23.16 22.56
N ALA A 201 6.45 22.26 23.11
CA ALA A 201 7.45 22.55 24.13
C ALA A 201 8.69 23.30 23.58
N THR A 202 8.78 23.51 22.26
CA THR A 202 9.84 24.31 21.65
C THR A 202 9.75 25.77 22.09
N THR A 203 10.83 26.26 22.69
CA THR A 203 10.97 27.64 23.15
C THR A 203 11.96 28.47 22.31
N LEU A 204 12.68 27.82 21.39
CA LEU A 204 13.58 28.51 20.47
C LEU A 204 12.79 29.41 19.52
N SER A 205 13.05 30.71 19.60
CA SER A 205 12.28 31.73 18.86
C SER A 205 12.42 31.53 17.35
N GLY A 206 11.29 31.55 16.63
CA GLY A 206 11.25 31.32 15.18
C GLY A 206 11.17 29.85 14.75
N PHE A 207 11.28 28.90 15.69
CA PHE A 207 11.24 27.45 15.43
C PHE A 207 10.01 26.78 16.04
N ALA A 208 8.91 27.52 16.24
CA ALA A 208 7.67 26.94 16.73
C ALA A 208 7.09 25.92 15.73
N PRO A 209 6.19 25.02 16.14
CA PRO A 209 5.63 23.99 15.24
C PRO A 209 5.07 24.55 13.93
N GLY A 210 4.33 25.67 14.01
CA GLY A 210 3.76 26.34 12.82
C GLY A 210 4.76 27.13 11.96
N SER A 211 6.05 27.12 12.30
CA SER A 211 7.11 27.77 11.51
C SER A 211 7.67 26.86 10.41
N PHE A 212 7.35 25.56 10.46
CA PHE A 212 7.76 24.58 9.47
C PHE A 212 6.64 24.31 8.47
N GLN A 213 7.00 23.91 7.26
CA GLN A 213 6.14 23.43 6.18
C GLN A 213 6.57 22.00 5.85
N GLU A 214 5.66 21.06 6.03
CA GLU A 214 5.81 19.68 5.59
C GLU A 214 5.73 19.65 4.05
N THR A 215 6.79 19.18 3.40
CA THR A 215 6.91 19.05 1.94
C THR A 215 6.65 17.63 1.45
N MET A 216 6.82 16.65 2.33
CA MET A 216 6.44 15.25 2.12
C MET A 216 5.96 14.67 3.44
N THR A 217 4.86 13.93 3.44
CA THR A 217 4.34 13.26 4.63
C THR A 217 4.94 11.85 4.72
N ALA A 218 5.39 11.44 5.90
CA ALA A 218 5.72 10.03 6.13
C ALA A 218 4.44 9.20 6.18
N GLU A 219 4.33 8.24 5.28
CA GLU A 219 3.14 7.39 5.11
C GLU A 219 3.58 5.94 4.89
N ASP A 220 2.73 4.99 5.29
CA ASP A 220 2.95 3.57 5.04
C ASP A 220 2.57 3.21 3.60
N SER A 221 3.30 2.28 3.01
CA SER A 221 2.90 1.68 1.73
C SER A 221 1.60 0.90 1.91
N GLN A 222 0.71 1.01 0.93
CA GLN A 222 -0.61 0.39 0.95
C GLN A 222 -0.74 -0.61 -0.20
N ILE A 223 -0.88 -1.89 0.15
CA ILE A 223 -1.05 -2.96 -0.84
C ILE A 223 -2.29 -3.82 -0.59
N ARG A 224 -2.76 -4.47 -1.65
CA ARG A 224 -3.70 -5.59 -1.59
C ARG A 224 -3.11 -6.80 -2.28
N VAL A 225 -3.39 -7.96 -1.70
CA VAL A 225 -3.07 -9.25 -2.29
C VAL A 225 -4.37 -10.02 -2.42
N ASP A 226 -4.69 -10.41 -3.65
CA ASP A 226 -5.91 -11.11 -4.04
C ASP A 226 -7.18 -10.38 -3.56
N GLY A 227 -7.17 -9.04 -3.62
CA GLY A 227 -8.24 -8.18 -3.14
C GLY A 227 -8.40 -8.09 -1.62
N TYR A 228 -7.49 -8.68 -0.83
CA TYR A 228 -7.49 -8.60 0.63
C TYR A 228 -6.54 -7.50 1.15
N PRO A 229 -6.96 -6.68 2.14
CA PRO A 229 -8.29 -6.62 2.74
C PRO A 229 -9.27 -5.94 1.77
N PRO A 230 -10.56 -6.30 1.80
CA PRO A 230 -11.52 -5.83 0.79
C PRO A 230 -11.97 -4.37 0.94
N ALA A 231 -11.80 -3.79 2.14
CA ALA A 231 -12.18 -2.42 2.45
C ALA A 231 -11.00 -1.52 2.80
N ASP A 232 -9.91 -2.11 3.30
CA ASP A 232 -8.71 -1.41 3.77
C ASP A 232 -7.48 -1.83 2.95
N TRP A 233 -6.30 -1.44 3.41
CA TRP A 233 -5.02 -1.80 2.80
C TRP A 233 -4.19 -2.62 3.79
N ILE A 234 -3.36 -3.52 3.27
CA ILE A 234 -2.23 -4.03 4.04
C ILE A 234 -1.19 -2.90 4.06
N GLU A 235 -1.01 -2.31 5.24
CA GLU A 235 -0.06 -1.23 5.46
C GLU A 235 1.32 -1.77 5.85
N ARG A 236 2.36 -1.21 5.25
CA ARG A 236 3.75 -1.52 5.59
C ARG A 236 4.60 -0.27 5.58
N SER A 237 5.40 -0.11 6.63
CA SER A 237 6.38 0.98 6.76
C SER A 237 7.56 0.87 5.79
N SER A 238 7.51 -0.02 4.79
CA SER A 238 8.57 -0.18 3.79
C SER A 238 8.00 -0.55 2.42
N ASN A 239 8.55 0.05 1.37
CA ASN A 239 8.37 -0.38 -0.02
C ASN A 239 9.06 -1.74 -0.34
N SER A 240 9.75 -2.35 0.61
CA SER A 240 10.29 -3.72 0.52
C SER A 240 9.57 -4.64 1.52
N ILE A 241 8.56 -5.34 1.03
CA ILE A 241 7.61 -6.12 1.84
C ILE A 241 7.95 -7.60 1.74
N SER A 242 8.25 -8.26 2.86
CA SER A 242 8.71 -9.68 2.87
C SER A 242 7.89 -10.61 3.76
N ASP A 243 6.83 -10.10 4.38
CA ASP A 243 6.07 -10.75 5.43
C ASP A 243 4.58 -10.93 5.08
N VAL A 244 4.17 -10.57 3.86
CA VAL A 244 2.79 -10.69 3.39
C VAL A 244 2.56 -12.01 2.66
N ILE A 245 3.52 -12.44 1.84
CA ILE A 245 3.49 -13.72 1.13
C ILE A 245 4.70 -14.53 1.57
N GLU A 246 4.48 -15.71 2.14
CA GLU A 246 5.55 -16.55 2.66
C GLU A 246 6.57 -16.90 1.54
N GLY A 247 7.84 -16.57 1.78
CA GLY A 247 8.93 -16.85 0.85
C GLY A 247 9.04 -15.89 -0.34
N VAL A 248 8.29 -14.78 -0.35
CA VAL A 248 8.34 -13.75 -1.40
C VAL A 248 8.69 -12.40 -0.80
N THR A 249 9.53 -11.63 -1.51
CA THR A 249 9.77 -10.21 -1.22
C THR A 249 9.26 -9.36 -2.38
N LEU A 250 8.30 -8.49 -2.09
CA LEU A 250 7.75 -7.51 -3.01
C LEU A 250 8.52 -6.21 -2.88
N ASN A 251 9.04 -5.68 -3.99
CA ASN A 251 9.66 -4.35 -4.03
C ASN A 251 8.77 -3.42 -4.85
N LEU A 252 8.12 -2.47 -4.18
CA LEU A 252 7.17 -1.54 -4.78
C LEU A 252 7.95 -0.39 -5.42
N ASN A 253 7.62 -0.07 -6.68
CA ASN A 253 8.29 0.99 -7.44
C ASN A 253 7.30 2.04 -7.98
N GLY A 254 6.00 1.81 -7.81
CA GLY A 254 4.93 2.61 -8.35
C GLY A 254 3.58 2.05 -7.92
N THR A 255 2.57 2.91 -7.98
CA THR A 255 1.18 2.56 -7.71
C THR A 255 0.54 1.90 -8.95
N GLY A 256 -0.54 1.14 -8.76
CA GLY A 256 -1.26 0.42 -9.80
C GLY A 256 -1.47 -1.06 -9.49
N THR A 257 -1.88 -1.84 -10.49
CA THR A 257 -2.15 -3.28 -10.34
C THR A 257 -1.09 -4.14 -11.02
N ALA A 258 -0.82 -5.32 -10.46
CA ALA A 258 0.15 -6.26 -11.02
C ALA A 258 -0.23 -7.71 -10.74
N SER A 259 -0.02 -8.62 -11.70
CA SER A 259 -0.18 -10.06 -11.48
C SER A 259 1.16 -10.71 -11.18
N VAL A 260 1.25 -11.44 -10.06
CA VAL A 260 2.45 -12.20 -9.66
C VAL A 260 2.18 -13.69 -9.87
N THR A 261 2.99 -14.36 -10.70
CA THR A 261 2.87 -15.81 -10.93
C THR A 261 4.08 -16.54 -10.37
N LEU A 262 3.84 -17.43 -9.40
CA LEU A 262 4.88 -18.28 -8.81
C LEU A 262 4.86 -19.67 -9.46
N ASN A 263 5.96 -20.04 -10.10
CA ASN A 263 6.15 -21.37 -10.66
C ASN A 263 7.23 -22.11 -9.89
N ARG A 264 6.94 -23.36 -9.50
CA ARG A 264 7.95 -24.23 -8.86
C ARG A 264 8.95 -24.72 -9.90
N ASP A 265 10.20 -24.26 -9.80
CA ASP A 265 11.30 -24.82 -10.59
C ASP A 265 11.75 -26.16 -9.99
N THR A 266 11.53 -27.24 -10.74
CA THR A 266 11.93 -28.61 -10.37
C THR A 266 13.09 -29.11 -11.22
N GLY A 267 13.66 -28.27 -12.10
CA GLY A 267 14.70 -28.66 -13.04
C GLY A 267 16.02 -29.08 -12.39
N GLN A 268 16.25 -28.73 -11.12
CA GLN A 268 17.45 -29.10 -10.35
C GLN A 268 17.18 -30.10 -9.22
N LEU A 269 15.94 -30.58 -9.05
CA LEU A 269 15.65 -31.69 -8.14
C LEU A 269 16.03 -33.00 -8.85
N GLU A 270 17.33 -33.30 -8.88
CA GLU A 270 17.81 -34.63 -9.26
C GLU A 270 17.31 -35.66 -8.23
N GLN A 271 16.71 -36.75 -8.73
CA GLN A 271 16.24 -37.91 -7.95
C GLN A 271 17.38 -38.68 -7.29
#